data_AF-A0AAE1UD66-F1
#
_entry.id   AF-A0AAE1UD66-F1
#
_cell.length_a   1.000
_cell.length_b   1.000
_cell.length_c   1.000
_cell.angle_alpha   90.00
_cell.angle_beta   90.00
_cell.angle_gamma   90.00
#
_symmetry.space_group_name_H-M   'P 1'
#
loop_
_entity.id
_entity.type
_entity.pdbx_description
1 polymer ?
#
loop_
_entity_poly.entity_id
_entity_poly.type
_entity_poly.pdbx_seq_one_letter_code
_entity_poly.pdbx_strand_id
1 'polypeptide(L)'
;MLHHYTQPSSFRQRIPLTMMASWAWEDWQWMAYLLATILFATLLVRHFKRRRMVALINKLPGPEGLPLLGNSLQVTVDNAELFKLIIQFCQYGEVMKLWFGPDPLVILSSPRAAEAVLSSSRHIEKSNDYHYLHSWLGTGLLTSSGSKWHSRRKLLTPAFHFKILEDCLEVFDRQATLLVDRLRPRADGQPFDILSHIALCTLDIICEAAMGHVINAQNEEDSEYVKKIKKINYLMQRRMTVIWEQPSLLYWLLGLARQRDECLSVLHNFSKETITNRRKINQQNVDEKSG
;
A
#
# COMPACT_ATOMS: atom_id res chain seq x y z
N MET A 1 -83.53 11.69 -39.53
CA MET A 1 -83.81 11.28 -38.14
C MET A 1 -82.46 11.21 -37.42
N LEU A 2 -82.40 11.86 -36.26
CA LEU A 2 -81.22 12.11 -35.42
C LEU A 2 -80.39 10.85 -35.13
N HIS A 3 -79.06 10.97 -35.06
CA HIS A 3 -78.37 10.69 -33.79
C HIS A 3 -76.94 11.26 -33.71
N HIS A 4 -76.71 11.85 -32.55
CA HIS A 4 -75.58 12.56 -32.01
C HIS A 4 -74.55 11.61 -31.35
N TYR A 5 -73.28 12.05 -31.29
CA TYR A 5 -72.25 11.76 -30.25
C TYR A 5 -71.77 10.29 -30.14
N THR A 6 -70.54 9.94 -29.75
CA THR A 6 -69.60 10.51 -28.76
C THR A 6 -68.23 9.84 -28.95
N GLN A 7 -67.12 10.56 -28.68
CA GLN A 7 -65.79 9.96 -28.53
C GLN A 7 -65.73 8.96 -27.37
N PRO A 8 -64.89 7.90 -27.41
CA PRO A 8 -64.59 7.11 -26.23
C PRO A 8 -63.57 7.83 -25.36
N SER A 9 -64.00 8.17 -24.16
CA SER A 9 -63.18 8.64 -23.05
C SER A 9 -62.18 7.56 -22.59
N SER A 10 -60.97 8.00 -22.29
CA SER A 10 -59.87 7.17 -21.80
C SER A 10 -60.20 6.51 -20.46
N PHE A 11 -60.38 5.19 -20.46
CA PHE A 11 -60.54 4.37 -19.26
C PHE A 11 -59.15 4.11 -18.63
N ARG A 12 -58.69 4.99 -17.72
CA ARG A 12 -57.56 4.67 -16.83
C ARG A 12 -58.06 3.71 -15.75
N GLN A 13 -57.85 2.41 -15.96
CA GLN A 13 -57.99 1.40 -14.91
C GLN A 13 -57.02 1.74 -13.76
N ARG A 14 -57.55 2.07 -12.58
CA ARG A 14 -56.76 2.20 -11.35
C ARG A 14 -56.57 0.80 -10.76
N ILE A 15 -55.36 0.27 -10.86
CA ILE A 15 -54.98 -0.99 -10.22
C ILE A 15 -55.10 -0.81 -8.69
N PRO A 16 -55.75 -1.73 -7.96
CA PRO A 16 -55.89 -1.62 -6.51
C PRO A 16 -54.53 -1.75 -5.82
N LEU A 17 -54.26 -0.89 -4.84
CA LEU A 17 -52.98 -0.80 -4.11
C LEU A 17 -52.53 -2.14 -3.49
N THR A 18 -53.49 -3.02 -3.16
CA THR A 18 -53.22 -4.36 -2.61
C THR A 18 -52.63 -5.33 -3.63
N MET A 19 -53.04 -5.25 -4.91
CA MET A 19 -52.45 -6.06 -5.99
C MET A 19 -51.06 -5.54 -6.38
N MET A 20 -50.86 -4.22 -6.32
CA MET A 20 -49.51 -3.64 -6.51
C MET A 20 -48.54 -4.09 -5.40
N ALA A 21 -49.03 -4.18 -4.15
CA ALA A 21 -48.23 -4.67 -3.03
C ALA A 21 -47.89 -6.17 -3.13
N SER A 22 -48.80 -7.01 -3.63
CA SER A 22 -48.51 -8.45 -3.84
C SER A 22 -47.52 -8.69 -4.97
N TRP A 23 -47.62 -7.94 -6.08
CA TRP A 23 -46.64 -8.03 -7.18
C TRP A 23 -45.27 -7.53 -6.75
N ALA A 24 -45.21 -6.41 -6.01
CA ALA A 24 -43.95 -5.92 -5.44
C ALA A 24 -43.31 -6.91 -4.44
N TRP A 25 -44.13 -7.69 -3.71
CA TRP A 25 -43.64 -8.72 -2.80
C TRP A 25 -43.09 -9.95 -3.53
N GLU A 26 -43.75 -10.41 -4.60
CA GLU A 26 -43.25 -11.49 -5.46
C GLU A 26 -41.96 -11.09 -6.20
N ASP A 27 -41.90 -9.85 -6.71
CA ASP A 27 -40.70 -9.32 -7.36
C ASP A 27 -39.49 -9.27 -6.41
N TRP A 28 -39.72 -8.92 -5.13
CA TRP A 28 -38.66 -8.92 -4.11
C TRP A 28 -38.14 -10.33 -3.81
N GLN A 29 -39.01 -11.34 -3.82
CA GLN A 29 -38.59 -12.73 -3.61
C GLN A 29 -37.72 -13.24 -4.75
N TRP A 30 -38.10 -12.98 -6.01
CA TRP A 30 -37.28 -13.35 -7.17
C TRP A 30 -35.94 -12.63 -7.17
N MET A 31 -35.89 -11.34 -6.80
CA MET A 31 -34.65 -10.62 -6.59
C MET A 31 -33.79 -11.26 -5.48
N ALA A 32 -34.39 -11.64 -4.35
CA ALA A 32 -33.67 -12.29 -3.26
C ALA A 32 -33.09 -13.66 -3.68
N TYR A 33 -33.84 -14.48 -4.42
CA TYR A 33 -33.34 -15.75 -4.96
C TYR A 33 -32.24 -15.55 -6.00
N LEU A 34 -32.37 -14.56 -6.88
CA LEU A 34 -31.32 -14.23 -7.83
C LEU A 34 -30.03 -13.78 -7.11
N LEU A 35 -30.13 -12.93 -6.10
CA LEU A 35 -28.99 -12.50 -5.30
C LEU A 35 -28.36 -13.67 -4.52
N ALA A 36 -29.18 -14.54 -3.94
CA ALA A 36 -28.71 -15.72 -3.21
C ALA A 36 -28.01 -16.73 -4.14
N THR A 37 -28.54 -16.96 -5.34
CA THR A 37 -27.93 -17.85 -6.34
C THR A 37 -26.62 -17.27 -6.88
N ILE A 38 -26.56 -15.97 -7.16
CA ILE A 38 -25.32 -15.27 -7.56
C ILE A 38 -24.27 -15.37 -6.42
N LEU A 39 -24.68 -15.13 -5.18
CA LEU A 39 -23.80 -15.26 -4.02
C LEU A 39 -23.28 -16.69 -3.86
N PHE A 40 -24.16 -17.69 -3.92
CA PHE A 40 -23.80 -19.10 -3.83
C PHE A 40 -22.85 -19.53 -4.96
N ALA A 41 -23.15 -19.17 -6.20
CA ALA A 41 -22.28 -19.43 -7.34
C ALA A 41 -20.91 -18.76 -7.17
N THR A 42 -20.86 -17.52 -6.68
CA THR A 42 -19.62 -16.79 -6.39
C THR A 42 -18.80 -17.49 -5.30
N LEU A 43 -19.46 -17.95 -4.23
CA LEU A 43 -18.81 -18.69 -3.14
C LEU A 43 -18.27 -20.05 -3.62
N LEU A 44 -19.03 -20.78 -4.44
CA LEU A 44 -18.57 -22.03 -5.06
C LEU A 44 -17.35 -21.81 -5.94
N VAL A 45 -17.38 -20.82 -6.84
CA VAL A 45 -16.23 -20.49 -7.70
C VAL A 45 -15.01 -20.12 -6.86
N ARG A 46 -15.19 -19.29 -5.81
CA ARG A 46 -14.12 -18.94 -4.87
C ARG A 46 -13.55 -20.16 -4.17
N HIS A 47 -14.41 -21.07 -3.70
CA HIS A 47 -14.03 -22.31 -3.04
C HIS A 47 -13.22 -23.22 -3.95
N PHE A 48 -13.66 -23.44 -5.19
CA PHE A 48 -12.91 -24.26 -6.16
C PHE A 48 -11.58 -23.63 -6.54
N LYS A 49 -11.54 -22.31 -6.79
CA LYS A 49 -10.28 -21.58 -7.04
C LYS A 49 -9.33 -21.71 -5.86
N ARG A 50 -9.84 -21.54 -4.64
CA ARG A 50 -9.06 -21.67 -3.40
C ARG A 50 -8.51 -23.07 -3.22
N ARG A 51 -9.35 -24.11 -3.39
CA ARG A 51 -8.92 -25.52 -3.33
C ARG A 51 -7.81 -25.82 -4.33
N ARG A 52 -7.96 -25.36 -5.57
CA ARG A 52 -6.93 -25.53 -6.60
C ARG A 52 -5.63 -24.83 -6.22
N MET A 53 -5.70 -23.58 -5.73
CA MET A 53 -4.52 -22.84 -5.28
C MET A 53 -3.80 -23.57 -4.13
N VAL A 54 -4.53 -23.98 -3.09
CA VAL A 54 -3.97 -24.73 -1.95
C VAL A 54 -3.32 -26.04 -2.44
N ALA A 55 -3.96 -26.78 -3.34
CA ALA A 55 -3.40 -28.01 -3.89
C ALA A 55 -2.11 -27.79 -4.69
N LEU A 56 -2.00 -26.68 -5.42
CA LEU A 56 -0.78 -26.32 -6.16
C LEU A 56 0.34 -25.87 -5.23
N ILE A 57 0.03 -24.98 -4.28
CA ILE A 57 1.00 -24.48 -3.30
C ILE A 57 1.53 -25.63 -2.44
N ASN A 58 0.68 -26.58 -2.06
CA ASN A 58 1.10 -27.69 -1.22
C ASN A 58 2.08 -28.68 -1.88
N LYS A 59 2.25 -28.61 -3.20
CA LYS A 59 3.31 -29.36 -3.91
C LYS A 59 4.71 -28.78 -3.68
N LEU A 60 4.81 -27.53 -3.26
CA LEU A 60 6.09 -26.90 -2.94
C LEU A 60 6.57 -27.36 -1.55
N PRO A 61 7.89 -27.54 -1.36
CA PRO A 61 8.46 -27.80 -0.05
C PRO A 61 8.32 -26.58 0.85
N GLY A 62 8.37 -26.76 2.16
CA GLY A 62 8.29 -25.68 3.13
C GLY A 62 7.78 -26.19 4.49
N PRO A 63 7.86 -25.35 5.53
CA PRO A 63 7.41 -25.72 6.87
C PRO A 63 5.90 -26.00 6.88
N GLU A 64 5.50 -26.98 7.69
CA GLU A 64 4.09 -27.22 8.03
C GLU A 64 3.55 -26.02 8.82
N GLY A 65 2.34 -25.56 8.47
CA GLY A 65 1.68 -24.43 9.11
C GLY A 65 0.48 -24.88 9.95
N LEU A 66 0.13 -24.10 10.96
CA LEU A 66 -1.07 -24.34 11.76
C LEU A 66 -2.36 -24.16 10.93
N PRO A 67 -3.46 -24.83 11.29
CA PRO A 67 -4.76 -24.57 10.68
C PRO A 67 -5.12 -23.08 10.80
N LEU A 68 -5.62 -22.48 9.71
CA LEU A 68 -6.04 -21.07 9.57
C LEU A 68 -4.93 -20.01 9.69
N LEU A 69 -3.98 -20.18 10.61
CA LEU A 69 -2.89 -19.22 10.87
C LEU A 69 -1.63 -19.50 10.06
N GLY A 70 -1.48 -20.71 9.52
CA GLY A 70 -0.27 -21.09 8.80
C GLY A 70 0.96 -20.97 9.69
N ASN A 71 2.01 -20.34 9.17
CA ASN A 71 3.26 -20.06 9.85
C ASN A 71 3.29 -18.66 10.49
N SER A 72 2.16 -17.93 10.53
CA SER A 72 2.13 -16.54 11.02
C SER A 72 2.70 -16.38 12.43
N LEU A 73 2.44 -17.31 13.35
CA LEU A 73 3.01 -17.25 14.70
C LEU A 73 4.52 -17.43 14.72
N GLN A 74 5.08 -18.23 13.81
CA GLN A 74 6.52 -18.45 13.71
C GLN A 74 7.24 -17.23 13.15
N VAL A 75 6.59 -16.48 12.25
CA VAL A 75 7.19 -15.30 11.59
C VAL A 75 6.82 -13.97 12.24
N THR A 76 5.98 -13.98 13.28
CA THR A 76 5.68 -12.79 14.09
C THR A 76 6.78 -12.61 15.14
N VAL A 77 7.98 -12.29 14.68
CA VAL A 77 9.17 -12.00 15.49
C VAL A 77 9.75 -10.64 15.09
N ASP A 78 10.81 -10.18 15.77
CA ASP A 78 11.50 -8.97 15.35
C ASP A 78 12.14 -9.13 13.96
N ASN A 79 12.47 -8.02 13.30
CA ASN A 79 12.94 -8.03 11.91
C ASN A 79 14.26 -8.80 11.72
N ALA A 80 15.16 -8.79 12.72
CA ALA A 80 16.44 -9.46 12.61
C ALA A 80 16.26 -10.98 12.71
N GLU A 81 15.42 -11.44 13.64
CA GLU A 81 15.04 -12.84 13.74
C GLU A 81 14.21 -13.30 12.54
N LEU A 82 13.30 -12.47 12.03
CA LEU A 82 12.54 -12.78 10.81
C LEU A 82 13.49 -13.02 9.63
N PHE A 83 14.51 -12.18 9.47
CA PHE A 83 15.51 -12.36 8.42
C PHE A 83 16.27 -13.69 8.56
N LYS A 84 16.68 -14.05 9.79
CA LYS A 84 17.33 -15.35 10.07
C LYS A 84 16.39 -16.52 9.77
N LEU A 85 15.12 -16.43 10.16
CA LEU A 85 14.11 -17.46 9.87
C LEU A 85 13.89 -17.65 8.37
N ILE A 86 13.82 -16.56 7.60
CA ILE A 86 13.71 -16.63 6.14
C ILE A 86 14.92 -17.37 5.55
N ILE A 87 16.14 -17.06 6.00
CA ILE A 87 17.36 -17.77 5.58
C ILE A 87 17.30 -19.26 5.94
N GLN A 88 16.85 -19.59 7.15
CA GLN A 88 16.68 -20.99 7.57
C GLN A 88 15.66 -21.70 6.69
N PHE A 89 14.54 -21.05 6.36
CA PHE A 89 13.53 -21.63 5.48
C PHE A 89 14.08 -21.87 4.07
N CYS A 90 15.04 -21.07 3.58
CA CYS A 90 15.66 -21.32 2.26
C CYS A 90 16.33 -22.69 2.15
N GLN A 91 16.59 -23.39 3.27
CA GLN A 91 17.09 -24.76 3.28
C GLN A 91 16.08 -25.80 2.77
N TYR A 92 14.78 -25.48 2.72
CA TYR A 92 13.75 -26.38 2.18
C TYR A 92 13.84 -26.56 0.65
N GLY A 93 14.51 -25.65 -0.06
CA GLY A 93 14.73 -25.73 -1.50
C GLY A 93 14.75 -24.37 -2.19
N GLU A 94 14.99 -24.38 -3.50
CA GLU A 94 15.08 -23.17 -4.34
C GLU A 94 13.77 -22.39 -4.45
N VAL A 95 12.64 -23.09 -4.35
CA VAL A 95 11.28 -22.54 -4.35
C VAL A 95 10.52 -23.20 -3.23
N MET A 96 10.05 -22.42 -2.28
CA MET A 96 9.33 -22.95 -1.12
C MET A 96 8.06 -22.18 -0.82
N LYS A 97 7.14 -22.84 -0.12
CA LYS A 97 5.91 -22.23 0.41
C LYS A 97 6.10 -21.82 1.87
N LEU A 98 5.41 -20.76 2.24
CA LEU A 98 5.12 -20.37 3.61
C LEU A 98 3.65 -19.95 3.65
N TRP A 99 2.91 -20.31 4.69
CA TRP A 99 1.54 -19.83 4.85
C TRP A 99 1.51 -18.65 5.81
N PHE A 100 0.97 -17.51 5.36
CA PHE A 100 0.71 -16.36 6.22
C PHE A 100 -0.81 -16.23 6.40
N GLY A 101 -1.32 -16.94 7.40
CA GLY A 101 -2.74 -17.15 7.58
C GLY A 101 -3.37 -17.85 6.36
N PRO A 102 -4.43 -17.29 5.78
CA PRO A 102 -5.03 -17.86 4.58
C PRO A 102 -4.15 -17.68 3.33
N ASP A 103 -3.25 -16.70 3.29
CA ASP A 103 -2.58 -16.34 2.05
C ASP A 103 -1.20 -17.02 1.94
N PRO A 104 -0.91 -17.73 0.85
CA PRO A 104 0.38 -18.36 0.66
C PRO A 104 1.42 -17.34 0.19
N LEU A 105 2.62 -17.45 0.73
CA LEU A 105 3.83 -16.78 0.26
C LEU A 105 4.73 -17.82 -0.39
N VAL A 106 5.21 -17.51 -1.59
CA VAL A 106 6.21 -18.33 -2.28
C VAL A 106 7.53 -17.60 -2.24
N ILE A 107 8.53 -18.21 -1.61
CA ILE A 107 9.87 -17.64 -1.48
C ILE A 107 10.75 -18.27 -2.56
N LEU A 108 11.41 -17.41 -3.32
CA LEU A 108 12.33 -17.76 -4.41
C LEU A 108 13.75 -17.51 -3.91
N SER A 109 14.51 -18.57 -3.68
CA SER A 109 15.86 -18.50 -3.09
C SER A 109 16.97 -18.80 -4.09
N SER A 110 16.66 -19.09 -5.35
CA SER A 110 17.64 -19.22 -6.44
C SER A 110 17.50 -18.11 -7.50
N PRO A 111 18.61 -17.68 -8.13
CA PRO A 111 18.56 -16.67 -9.20
C PRO A 111 17.65 -17.07 -10.35
N ARG A 112 17.68 -18.35 -10.74
CA ARG A 112 16.84 -18.91 -11.81
C ARG A 112 15.34 -18.78 -11.49
N ALA A 113 14.95 -19.10 -10.25
CA ALA A 113 13.57 -18.97 -9.82
C ALA A 113 13.12 -17.51 -9.75
N ALA A 114 13.98 -16.62 -9.23
CA ALA A 114 13.72 -15.19 -9.17
C ALA A 114 13.58 -14.57 -10.57
N GLU A 115 14.45 -14.90 -11.51
CA GLU A 115 14.43 -14.42 -12.90
C GLU A 115 13.09 -14.75 -13.59
N ALA A 116 12.56 -15.95 -13.38
CA ALA A 116 11.30 -16.40 -13.99
C ALA A 116 10.10 -15.51 -13.63
N VAL A 117 10.15 -14.80 -12.49
CA VAL A 117 9.10 -13.88 -12.04
C VAL A 117 9.50 -12.42 -12.30
N LEU A 118 10.72 -12.03 -11.92
CA LEU A 118 11.16 -10.63 -11.90
C LEU A 118 11.51 -10.07 -13.29
N SER A 119 11.83 -10.92 -14.28
CA SER A 119 12.08 -10.47 -15.66
C SER A 119 10.82 -10.08 -16.43
N SER A 120 9.64 -10.45 -15.91
CA SER A 120 8.38 -10.24 -16.59
C SER A 120 7.92 -8.78 -16.52
N SER A 121 7.70 -8.16 -17.67
CA SER A 121 7.11 -6.82 -17.80
C SER A 121 5.59 -6.76 -17.59
N ARG A 122 4.93 -7.93 -17.45
CA ARG A 122 3.46 -8.05 -17.29
C ARG A 122 3.05 -8.27 -15.83
N HIS A 123 3.73 -9.18 -15.14
CA HIS A 123 3.51 -9.50 -13.72
C HIS A 123 4.21 -8.49 -12.79
N ILE A 124 3.77 -7.24 -12.84
CA ILE A 124 4.33 -6.13 -12.05
C ILE A 124 3.47 -5.76 -10.83
N GLU A 125 2.38 -6.47 -10.62
CA GLU A 125 1.48 -6.25 -9.49
C GLU A 125 2.14 -6.63 -8.17
N LYS A 126 2.04 -5.73 -7.19
CA LYS A 126 2.48 -5.99 -5.82
C LYS A 126 1.47 -6.90 -5.11
N SER A 127 1.95 -7.60 -4.09
CA SER A 127 1.12 -8.40 -3.20
C SER A 127 0.12 -7.54 -2.42
N ASN A 128 -0.95 -8.17 -1.92
CA ASN A 128 -2.08 -7.48 -1.29
C ASN A 128 -1.70 -6.69 -0.03
N ASP A 129 -0.62 -7.05 0.66
CA ASP A 129 -0.08 -6.35 1.82
C ASP A 129 0.33 -4.90 1.51
N TYR A 130 0.69 -4.58 0.25
CA TYR A 130 0.93 -3.19 -0.17
C TYR A 130 -0.32 -2.31 -0.07
N HIS A 131 -1.52 -2.89 0.01
CA HIS A 131 -2.74 -2.13 0.24
C HIS A 131 -2.70 -1.36 1.56
N TYR A 132 -1.98 -1.85 2.58
CA TYR A 132 -1.85 -1.13 3.85
C TYR A 132 -1.09 0.20 3.69
N LEU A 133 -0.21 0.31 2.68
CA LEU A 133 0.49 1.55 2.36
C LEU A 133 -0.39 2.57 1.64
N HIS A 134 -1.54 2.19 1.11
CA HIS A 134 -2.37 3.11 0.30
C HIS A 134 -2.86 4.32 1.08
N SER A 135 -3.15 4.19 2.38
CA SER A 135 -3.53 5.35 3.20
C SER A 135 -2.39 6.36 3.33
N TRP A 136 -1.13 5.91 3.24
CA TRP A 136 0.04 6.78 3.33
C TRP A 136 0.47 7.30 1.97
N LEU A 137 0.79 6.39 1.04
CA LEU A 137 1.46 6.68 -0.23
C LEU A 137 0.49 6.79 -1.41
N GLY A 138 -0.80 6.49 -1.19
CA GLY A 138 -1.77 6.38 -2.26
C GLY A 138 -1.41 5.29 -3.26
N THR A 139 -1.79 5.50 -4.52
CA THR A 139 -1.44 4.64 -5.67
C THR A 139 -0.35 5.31 -6.51
N GLY A 140 0.80 5.53 -5.87
CA GLY A 140 2.01 6.12 -6.42
C GLY A 140 2.87 5.11 -7.20
N LEU A 141 4.14 5.43 -7.46
CA LEU A 141 5.03 4.55 -8.23
C LEU A 141 5.24 3.18 -7.59
N LEU A 142 5.31 3.11 -6.25
CA LEU A 142 5.55 1.88 -5.50
C LEU A 142 4.34 0.93 -5.49
N THR A 143 3.13 1.49 -5.38
CA THR A 143 1.89 0.75 -5.06
C THR A 143 0.93 0.61 -6.24
N SER A 144 1.12 1.37 -7.32
CA SER A 144 0.31 1.22 -8.54
C SER A 144 0.79 0.07 -9.43
N SER A 145 -0.09 -0.42 -10.28
CA SER A 145 0.18 -1.46 -11.29
C SER A 145 -0.33 -1.07 -12.68
N GLY A 146 -0.03 -1.90 -13.68
CA GLY A 146 -0.53 -1.77 -15.05
C GLY A 146 -0.18 -0.44 -15.72
N SER A 147 -1.13 0.10 -16.49
CA SER A 147 -0.94 1.34 -17.27
C SER A 147 -0.61 2.55 -16.38
N LYS A 148 -1.20 2.62 -15.18
CA LYS A 148 -0.94 3.69 -14.20
C LYS A 148 0.51 3.69 -13.75
N TRP A 149 1.07 2.51 -13.47
CA TRP A 149 2.47 2.35 -13.12
C TRP A 149 3.39 2.75 -14.27
N HIS A 150 3.15 2.25 -15.49
CA HIS A 150 3.97 2.56 -16.66
C HIS A 150 4.05 4.05 -16.95
N SER A 151 2.90 4.74 -16.91
CA SER A 151 2.84 6.19 -17.12
C SER A 151 3.68 6.96 -16.08
N ARG A 152 3.53 6.63 -14.80
CA ARG A 152 4.30 7.24 -13.70
C ARG A 152 5.79 6.93 -13.78
N ARG A 153 6.16 5.69 -14.10
CA ARG A 153 7.56 5.28 -14.27
C ARG A 153 8.21 6.05 -15.41
N LYS A 154 7.53 6.15 -16.55
CA LYS A 154 8.01 6.92 -17.71
C LYS A 154 8.22 8.39 -17.37
N LEU A 155 7.30 8.99 -16.61
CA LEU A 155 7.40 10.38 -16.18
C LEU A 155 8.59 10.63 -15.22
N LEU A 156 8.82 9.72 -14.27
CA LEU A 156 9.81 9.92 -13.19
C LEU A 156 11.22 9.49 -13.55
N THR A 157 11.40 8.53 -14.46
CA THR A 157 12.73 7.98 -14.81
C THR A 157 13.77 9.05 -15.20
N PRO A 158 13.44 10.10 -15.98
CA PRO A 158 14.41 11.15 -16.33
C PRO A 158 14.98 11.92 -15.13
N ALA A 159 14.23 12.01 -14.01
CA ALA A 159 14.71 12.69 -12.80
C ALA A 159 15.84 11.95 -12.08
N PHE A 160 16.10 10.69 -12.45
CA PHE A 160 17.19 9.87 -11.93
C PHE A 160 18.33 9.70 -12.94
N HIS A 161 18.34 10.49 -14.01
CA HIS A 161 19.45 10.51 -14.97
C HIS A 161 20.68 11.16 -14.34
N PHE A 162 21.89 10.66 -14.65
CA PHE A 162 23.15 11.09 -14.03
C PHE A 162 23.35 12.61 -14.00
N LYS A 163 22.98 13.31 -15.09
CA LYS A 163 23.04 14.77 -15.17
C LYS A 163 22.20 15.50 -14.09
N ILE A 164 21.05 14.96 -13.70
CA ILE A 164 20.22 15.54 -12.62
C ILE A 164 20.82 15.19 -11.25
N LEU A 165 21.45 14.02 -11.13
CA LEU A 165 22.13 13.62 -9.89
C LEU A 165 23.36 14.49 -9.62
N GLU A 166 24.05 14.99 -10.65
CA GLU A 166 25.14 15.97 -10.51
C GLU A 166 24.67 17.24 -9.80
N ASP A 167 23.46 17.74 -10.13
CA ASP A 167 22.87 18.91 -9.45
C ASP A 167 22.56 18.64 -7.97
N CYS A 168 22.45 17.37 -7.56
CA CYS A 168 22.20 16.97 -6.17
C CYS A 168 23.48 16.79 -5.35
N LEU A 169 24.67 16.77 -5.98
CA LEU A 169 25.93 16.50 -5.29
C LEU A 169 26.23 17.54 -4.21
N GLU A 170 25.89 18.81 -4.44
CA GLU A 170 26.07 19.87 -3.45
C GLU A 170 25.25 19.60 -2.16
N VAL A 171 24.00 19.14 -2.34
CA VAL A 171 23.14 18.74 -1.21
C VAL A 171 23.73 17.54 -0.48
N PHE A 172 24.21 16.53 -1.23
CA PHE A 172 24.82 15.34 -0.63
C PHE A 172 26.06 15.68 0.19
N ASP A 173 26.95 16.51 -0.35
CA ASP A 173 28.19 16.93 0.30
C ASP A 173 27.90 17.73 1.59
N ARG A 174 26.99 18.71 1.52
CA ARG A 174 26.57 19.50 2.69
C ARG A 174 25.98 18.62 3.79
N GLN A 175 25.04 17.74 3.46
CA GLN A 175 24.37 16.89 4.45
C GLN A 175 25.28 15.79 5.00
N ALA A 176 26.21 15.27 4.19
CA ALA A 176 27.24 14.31 4.62
C ALA A 176 28.28 14.97 5.54
N THR A 177 28.70 16.19 5.24
CA THR A 177 29.61 16.96 6.11
C THR A 177 28.97 17.20 7.48
N LEU A 178 27.70 17.60 7.50
CA LEU A 178 26.94 17.74 8.75
C LEU A 178 26.87 16.43 9.54
N LEU A 179 26.65 15.30 8.87
CA LEU A 179 26.67 13.99 9.51
C LEU A 179 28.04 13.71 10.14
N VAL A 180 29.14 13.92 9.41
CA VAL A 180 30.50 13.70 9.93
C VAL A 180 30.76 14.57 11.17
N ASP A 181 30.35 15.83 11.15
CA ASP A 181 30.53 16.72 12.30
C ASP A 181 29.69 16.30 13.51
N ARG A 182 28.50 15.73 13.29
CA ARG A 182 27.68 15.13 14.35
C ARG A 182 28.29 13.87 14.94
N LEU A 183 28.99 13.08 14.12
CA LEU A 183 29.63 11.84 14.54
C LEU A 183 31.00 12.06 15.20
N ARG A 184 31.68 13.17 14.89
CA ARG A 184 33.03 13.46 15.42
C ARG A 184 33.12 13.41 16.95
N PRO A 185 32.16 13.95 17.74
CA PRO A 185 32.19 13.83 19.20
C PRO A 185 31.96 12.41 19.71
N ARG A 186 31.40 11.51 18.90
CA ARG A 186 31.17 10.09 19.22
C ARG A 186 32.34 9.20 18.79
N ALA A 187 33.39 9.77 18.21
CA ALA A 187 34.59 9.03 17.79
C ALA A 187 35.55 8.80 18.98
N ASP A 188 35.02 8.29 20.10
CA ASP A 188 35.77 7.99 21.33
C ASP A 188 36.32 6.55 21.36
N GLY A 189 36.16 5.81 20.27
CA GLY A 189 36.55 4.40 20.12
C GLY A 189 35.52 3.40 20.65
N GLN A 190 34.38 3.86 21.19
CA GLN A 190 33.30 2.97 21.61
C GLN A 190 32.31 2.70 20.47
N PRO A 191 31.76 1.48 20.38
CA PRO A 191 30.72 1.18 19.41
C PRO A 191 29.40 1.88 19.81
N PHE A 192 28.70 2.43 18.81
CA PHE A 192 27.37 2.99 18.98
C PHE A 192 26.51 2.71 17.74
N ASP A 193 25.18 2.83 17.87
CA ASP A 193 24.26 2.66 16.76
C ASP A 193 24.27 3.89 15.83
N ILE A 194 24.73 3.69 14.59
CA ILE A 194 24.80 4.73 13.56
C ILE A 194 23.51 4.85 12.74
N LEU A 195 22.61 3.85 12.81
CA LEU A 195 21.45 3.77 11.93
C LEU A 195 20.55 5.01 12.03
N SER A 196 20.35 5.51 13.26
CA SER A 196 19.56 6.71 13.49
C SER A 196 20.17 7.94 12.83
N HIS A 197 21.50 8.11 12.89
CA HIS A 197 22.19 9.25 12.29
C HIS A 197 22.14 9.19 10.75
N ILE A 198 22.37 8.01 10.16
CA ILE A 198 22.26 7.81 8.70
C ILE A 198 20.84 8.06 8.22
N ALA A 199 19.83 7.58 8.95
CA ALA A 199 18.42 7.76 8.57
C ALA A 199 18.02 9.24 8.54
N LEU A 200 18.49 10.05 9.48
CA LEU A 200 18.22 11.49 9.52
C LEU A 200 18.94 12.24 8.39
N CYS A 201 20.22 11.93 8.15
CA CYS A 201 20.96 12.46 7.01
C CYS A 201 20.28 12.13 5.67
N THR A 202 19.86 10.88 5.49
CA THR A 202 19.15 10.44 4.29
C THR A 202 17.82 11.17 4.11
N LEU A 203 17.11 11.44 5.22
CA LEU A 203 15.85 12.18 5.19
C LEU A 203 16.06 13.65 4.80
N ASP A 204 17.09 14.31 5.34
CA ASP A 204 17.45 15.67 4.94
C ASP A 204 17.82 15.72 3.45
N ILE A 205 18.65 14.78 2.99
CA ILE A 205 19.04 14.67 1.58
C ILE A 205 17.83 14.53 0.66
N ILE A 206 16.91 13.60 0.93
CA ILE A 206 15.78 13.36 0.02
C ILE A 206 14.78 14.52 0.04
N CYS A 207 14.53 15.13 1.20
CA CYS A 207 13.64 16.29 1.31
C CYS A 207 14.25 17.50 0.58
N GLU A 208 15.55 17.71 0.69
CA GLU A 208 16.19 18.85 0.04
C GLU A 208 16.37 18.61 -1.46
N ALA A 209 16.97 17.49 -1.86
CA ALA A 209 17.29 17.20 -3.26
C ALA A 209 16.04 16.92 -4.12
N ALA A 210 15.08 16.13 -3.62
CA ALA A 210 13.91 15.75 -4.40
C ALA A 210 12.68 16.63 -4.18
N MET A 211 12.53 17.22 -2.98
CA MET A 211 11.37 18.05 -2.65
C MET A 211 11.68 19.55 -2.61
N GLY A 212 12.96 19.94 -2.65
CA GLY A 212 13.37 21.35 -2.54
C GLY A 212 13.06 21.95 -1.17
N HIS A 213 13.00 21.13 -0.12
CA HIS A 213 12.59 21.53 1.22
C HIS A 213 13.62 21.08 2.26
N VAL A 214 14.16 22.03 3.02
CA VAL A 214 15.10 21.74 4.13
C VAL A 214 14.30 21.48 5.40
N ILE A 215 14.49 20.33 6.04
CA ILE A 215 13.78 19.96 7.29
C ILE A 215 14.70 19.96 8.53
N ASN A 216 16.03 19.96 8.34
CA ASN A 216 17.05 19.93 9.39
C ASN A 216 16.89 18.74 10.37
N ALA A 217 16.51 17.57 9.87
CA ALA A 217 16.26 16.37 10.66
C ALA A 217 17.49 15.91 11.48
N GLN A 218 18.70 16.13 10.99
CA GLN A 218 19.93 15.80 11.73
C GLN A 218 20.13 16.66 13.00
N ASN A 219 19.63 17.89 13.01
CA ASN A 219 19.71 18.80 14.16
C ASN A 219 18.46 18.71 15.04
N GLU A 220 17.30 18.52 14.42
CA GLU A 220 15.99 18.45 15.08
C GLU A 220 15.44 17.01 15.04
N GLU A 221 16.21 16.07 15.60
CA GLU A 221 15.86 14.64 15.62
C GLU A 221 14.51 14.37 16.31
N ASP A 222 14.14 15.26 17.23
CA ASP A 222 12.93 15.24 18.02
C ASP A 222 11.74 15.99 17.38
N SER A 223 11.90 16.50 16.16
CA SER A 223 10.82 17.16 15.43
C SER A 223 9.61 16.24 15.28
N GLU A 224 8.42 16.85 15.25
CA GLU A 224 7.17 16.10 15.12
C GLU A 224 7.17 15.25 13.85
N TYR A 225 7.64 15.82 12.73
CA TYR A 225 7.72 15.13 11.45
C TYR A 225 8.55 13.83 11.52
N VAL A 226 9.77 13.89 12.06
CA VAL A 226 10.66 12.72 12.21
C VAL A 226 10.00 11.65 13.10
N LYS A 227 9.38 12.07 14.22
CA LYS A 227 8.66 11.16 15.12
C LYS A 227 7.49 10.47 14.42
N LYS A 228 6.66 11.21 13.67
CA LYS A 228 5.53 10.63 12.93
C LYS A 228 5.98 9.71 11.79
N ILE A 229 7.10 10.00 11.10
CA ILE A 229 7.69 9.09 10.11
C ILE A 229 8.11 7.77 10.76
N LYS A 230 8.87 7.81 11.86
CA LYS A 230 9.30 6.60 12.57
C LYS A 230 8.09 5.77 13.01
N LYS A 231 7.08 6.45 13.57
CA LYS A 231 5.84 5.80 14.05
C LYS A 231 5.02 5.18 12.93
N ILE A 232 4.82 5.88 11.79
CA ILE A 232 4.04 5.33 10.68
C ILE A 232 4.73 4.13 10.05
N ASN A 233 6.06 4.17 9.89
CA ASN A 233 6.83 3.04 9.37
C ASN A 233 6.65 1.80 10.26
N TYR A 234 6.78 1.98 11.58
CA TYR A 234 6.51 0.92 12.54
C TYR A 234 5.08 0.37 12.44
N LEU A 235 4.06 1.24 12.41
CA LEU A 235 2.66 0.81 12.33
C LEU A 235 2.36 0.05 11.02
N MET A 236 2.91 0.50 9.89
CA MET A 236 2.72 -0.15 8.59
C MET A 236 3.40 -1.53 8.55
N GLN A 237 4.66 -1.60 8.96
CA GLN A 237 5.42 -2.85 9.00
C GLN A 237 4.78 -3.85 9.97
N ARG A 238 4.36 -3.39 11.14
CA ARG A 238 3.66 -4.21 12.12
C ARG A 238 2.35 -4.74 11.56
N ARG A 239 1.54 -3.92 10.88
CA ARG A 239 0.31 -4.38 10.25
C ARG A 239 0.55 -5.43 9.15
N MET A 240 1.65 -5.31 8.40
CA MET A 240 2.01 -6.31 7.39
C MET A 240 2.42 -7.65 8.01
N THR A 241 3.11 -7.63 9.15
CA THR A 241 3.73 -8.82 9.77
C THR A 241 2.89 -9.47 10.87
N VAL A 242 1.95 -8.73 11.48
CA VAL A 242 1.09 -9.20 12.56
C VAL A 242 -0.31 -9.50 12.03
N ILE A 243 -0.63 -10.79 11.88
CA ILE A 243 -1.84 -11.24 11.19
C ILE A 243 -3.15 -10.74 11.82
N TRP A 244 -3.25 -10.68 13.15
CA TRP A 244 -4.47 -10.22 13.82
C TRP A 244 -4.68 -8.70 13.74
N GLU A 245 -3.69 -7.94 13.29
CA GLU A 245 -3.81 -6.49 13.04
C GLU A 245 -4.20 -6.16 11.60
N GLN A 246 -4.17 -7.15 10.69
CA GLN A 246 -4.58 -6.97 9.30
C GLN A 246 -6.07 -6.63 9.12
N PRO A 247 -7.02 -7.33 9.79
CA PRO A 247 -8.43 -7.03 9.66
C PRO A 247 -8.75 -5.61 10.12
N SER A 248 -9.40 -4.84 9.25
CA SER A 248 -9.69 -3.42 9.51
C SER A 248 -10.49 -3.17 10.80
N LEU A 249 -11.40 -4.10 11.15
CA LEU A 249 -12.17 -4.00 12.40
C LEU A 249 -11.25 -4.10 13.63
N LEU A 250 -10.36 -5.09 13.69
CA LEU A 250 -9.42 -5.24 14.80
C LEU A 250 -8.44 -4.08 14.85
N TYR A 251 -7.91 -3.66 13.70
CA TYR A 251 -7.02 -2.51 13.61
C TYR A 251 -7.66 -1.21 14.13
N TRP A 252 -8.96 -1.04 13.90
CA TRP A 252 -9.73 0.07 14.43
C TRP A 252 -10.02 -0.07 15.94
N LEU A 253 -10.49 -1.24 16.38
CA LEU A 253 -10.80 -1.53 17.79
C LEU A 253 -9.58 -1.37 18.70
N LEU A 254 -8.40 -1.76 18.24
CA LEU A 254 -7.13 -1.61 18.97
C LEU A 254 -6.61 -0.16 18.98
N GLY A 255 -7.31 0.79 18.36
CA GLY A 255 -6.91 2.20 18.27
C GLY A 255 -5.73 2.47 17.33
N LEU A 256 -5.22 1.45 16.62
CA LEU A 256 -4.09 1.58 15.69
C LEU A 256 -4.46 2.41 14.45
N ALA A 257 -5.72 2.35 14.02
CA ALA A 257 -6.25 3.22 12.97
C ALA A 257 -6.13 4.71 13.35
N ARG A 258 -6.48 5.06 14.59
CA ARG A 258 -6.38 6.44 15.08
C ARG A 258 -4.93 6.91 15.15
N GLN A 259 -4.02 6.09 15.69
CA GLN A 259 -2.59 6.42 15.73
C GLN A 259 -2.00 6.61 14.33
N ARG A 260 -2.41 5.77 13.37
CA ARG A 260 -2.04 5.91 11.96
C ARG A 260 -2.52 7.25 11.42
N ASP A 261 -3.79 7.57 11.57
CA ASP A 261 -4.40 8.76 10.97
C ASP A 261 -3.81 10.06 11.55
N GLU A 262 -3.47 10.07 12.83
CA GLU A 262 -2.74 11.16 13.48
C GLU A 262 -1.33 11.35 12.89
N CYS A 263 -0.60 10.26 12.62
CA CYS A 263 0.70 10.37 11.95
C CYS A 263 0.53 10.88 10.51
N LEU A 264 -0.46 10.34 9.78
CA LEU A 264 -0.68 10.69 8.38
C LEU A 264 -1.12 12.13 8.19
N SER A 265 -1.85 12.73 9.13
CA SER A 265 -2.23 14.15 9.02
C SER A 265 -1.01 15.06 8.94
N VAL A 266 0.00 14.84 9.79
CA VAL A 266 1.27 15.59 9.78
C VAL A 266 2.03 15.37 8.47
N LEU A 267 2.19 14.10 8.06
CA LEU A 267 2.97 13.77 6.85
C LEU A 267 2.31 14.26 5.55
N HIS A 268 0.99 14.17 5.46
CA HIS A 268 0.23 14.68 4.32
C HIS A 268 0.20 16.20 4.30
N ASN A 269 0.14 16.87 5.46
CA ASN A 269 0.23 18.33 5.52
C ASN A 269 1.59 18.82 5.01
N PHE A 270 2.69 18.24 5.49
CA PHE A 270 4.03 18.54 4.98
C PHE A 270 4.14 18.39 3.46
N SER A 271 3.59 17.30 2.92
CA SER A 271 3.58 17.05 1.47
C SER A 271 2.74 18.08 0.71
N LYS A 272 1.56 18.45 1.24
CA LYS A 272 0.68 19.47 0.63
C LYS A 272 1.31 20.85 0.65
N GLU A 273 1.97 21.22 1.74
CA GLU A 273 2.69 22.49 1.88
C GLU A 273 3.81 22.58 0.86
N THR A 274 4.64 21.54 0.74
CA THR A 274 5.70 21.44 -0.27
C THR A 274 5.14 21.64 -1.69
N ILE A 275 4.07 20.92 -2.04
CA ILE A 275 3.43 21.03 -3.36
C ILE A 275 2.90 22.45 -3.59
N THR A 276 2.27 23.05 -2.58
CA THR A 276 1.67 24.38 -2.67
C THR A 276 2.76 25.44 -2.86
N ASN A 277 3.85 25.36 -2.09
CA ASN A 277 4.98 26.27 -2.20
C ASN A 277 5.65 26.17 -3.58
N ARG A 278 5.85 24.95 -4.09
CA ARG A 278 6.45 24.76 -5.41
C ARG A 278 5.56 25.29 -6.55
N ARG A 279 4.24 25.16 -6.42
CA ARG A 279 3.29 25.74 -7.39
C ARG A 279 3.37 27.28 -7.41
N LYS A 280 3.48 27.92 -6.25
CA LYS A 280 3.63 29.38 -6.14
C LYS A 280 4.92 29.87 -6.82
N ILE A 281 6.05 29.23 -6.52
CA ILE A 281 7.36 29.57 -7.12
C ILE A 281 7.30 29.42 -8.65
N ASN A 282 6.72 28.32 -9.13
CA ASN A 282 6.58 28.12 -10.57
C ASN A 282 5.67 29.17 -11.25
N GLN A 283 4.63 29.64 -10.56
CA GLN A 283 3.73 30.66 -11.10
C GLN A 283 4.42 32.03 -11.18
N GLN A 284 5.15 32.43 -10.12
CA GLN A 284 5.96 33.66 -10.13
C GLN A 284 6.99 33.66 -11.28
N ASN A 285 7.69 32.54 -11.48
CA ASN A 285 8.66 32.39 -12.56
C ASN A 285 8.03 32.46 -13.97
N VAL A 286 6.75 32.14 -14.10
CA VAL A 286 6.02 32.29 -15.38
C VAL A 286 5.65 33.75 -15.57
N ASP A 287 5.10 34.39 -14.54
CA ASP A 287 4.67 35.80 -14.58
C ASP A 287 5.86 36.73 -14.92
N GLU A 288 7.03 36.52 -14.29
CA GLU A 288 8.27 37.26 -14.56
C GLU A 288 8.84 37.08 -15.98
N LYS A 289 8.52 35.97 -16.66
CA LYS A 289 8.96 35.74 -18.06
C LYS A 289 7.98 36.30 -19.09
N SER A 290 6.77 36.63 -18.67
CA SER A 290 5.70 37.15 -19.53
C SER A 290 5.52 38.68 -19.44
N GLY A 291 6.15 39.33 -18.46
CA GLY A 291 6.25 40.79 -18.36
C GLY A 291 7.57 41.30 -18.93
#